data_AF-A0A0E2Z5U4-F1
#
_entry.id   AF-A0A0E2Z5U4-F1
#
_cell.length_a   1.000
_cell.length_b   1.000
_cell.length_c   1.000
_cell.angle_alpha   90.00
_cell.angle_beta   90.00
_cell.angle_gamma   90.00
#
_symmetry.space_group_name_H-M   'P 1'
#
loop_
_entity.id
_entity.type
_entity.pdbx_description
1 polymer ?
#
loop_
_entity_poly.entity_id
_entity_poly.type
_entity_poly.pdbx_seq_one_letter_code
_entity_poly.pdbx_strand_id
1 'polypeptide(L)'
;MVTATMHSREKRLERALVGGAITAAASGVAAVILSILGLVHIGPLLMTPIAAIVIGAGLLSESGTLAAEYSEILSKTRRNRWRKVEFGSGASAEMLAGIAVITLGILSLLNLQPLVLLPVSVITLGACLLLSTGAKALLNSMRLEIPENHRRAEMVAHTTLRGAIWVQVIVGLAAIVLGILALAGWVPLILTLVAMLAIGASILLTGAAVSARMLSAYTAHTPPKGISHRSSI
;
A
#
# COMPACT_ATOMS: atom_id res chain seq x y z
N MET A 1 5.57 -2.58 36.47
CA MET A 1 6.70 -2.52 35.51
C MET A 1 6.34 -3.02 34.11
N VAL A 2 5.45 -4.01 33.97
CA VAL A 2 4.95 -4.56 32.67
C VAL A 2 4.05 -3.58 31.88
N THR A 3 3.33 -2.67 32.56
CA THR A 3 2.45 -1.67 31.93
C THR A 3 3.22 -0.53 31.24
N ALA A 4 4.41 -0.16 31.72
CA ALA A 4 5.25 0.87 31.10
C ALA A 4 5.90 0.40 29.78
N THR A 5 6.22 -0.89 29.68
CA THR A 5 6.75 -1.51 28.45
C THR A 5 5.68 -1.73 27.39
N MET A 6 4.41 -1.90 27.78
CA MET A 6 3.27 -2.01 26.85
C MET A 6 2.96 -0.67 26.18
N HIS A 7 2.83 0.40 26.97
CA HIS A 7 2.45 1.73 26.47
C HIS A 7 3.52 2.38 25.56
N SER A 8 4.79 1.98 25.70
CA SER A 8 5.89 2.43 24.83
C SER A 8 5.98 1.64 23.51
N ARG A 9 5.49 0.40 23.46
CA ARG A 9 5.40 -0.40 22.22
C ARG A 9 4.27 0.07 21.33
N GLU A 10 3.10 0.33 21.91
CA GLU A 10 1.91 0.82 21.20
C GLU A 10 2.19 2.15 20.48
N LYS A 11 2.80 3.13 21.20
CA LYS A 11 3.24 4.41 20.60
C LYS A 11 4.29 4.26 19.50
N ARG A 12 5.14 3.23 19.55
CA ARG A 12 6.14 2.96 18.50
C ARG A 12 5.48 2.35 17.26
N LEU A 13 4.55 1.43 17.45
CA LEU A 13 3.77 0.83 16.37
C LEU A 13 2.91 1.86 15.64
N GLU A 14 2.18 2.70 16.37
CA GLU A 14 1.39 3.79 15.79
C GLU A 14 2.26 4.75 14.98
N ARG A 15 3.41 5.16 15.50
CA ARG A 15 4.34 6.05 14.77
C ARG A 15 4.92 5.39 13.52
N ALA A 16 5.26 4.11 13.59
CA ALA A 16 5.77 3.36 12.44
C ALA A 16 4.70 3.20 11.34
N LEU A 17 3.46 2.92 11.74
CA LEU A 17 2.30 2.85 10.85
C LEU A 17 2.04 4.20 10.15
N VAL A 18 2.08 5.31 10.91
CA VAL A 18 1.93 6.66 10.37
C VAL A 18 3.05 7.00 9.38
N GLY A 19 4.31 6.67 9.72
CA GLY A 19 5.45 6.89 8.83
C GLY A 19 5.34 6.10 7.52
N GLY A 20 4.93 4.83 7.59
CA GLY A 20 4.73 3.97 6.42
C GLY A 20 3.64 4.48 5.48
N ALA A 21 2.48 4.89 6.02
CA ALA A 21 1.38 5.39 5.20
C ALA A 21 1.70 6.72 4.49
N ILE A 22 2.38 7.64 5.19
CA ILE A 22 2.79 8.93 4.62
C ILE A 22 3.84 8.73 3.52
N THR A 23 4.83 7.87 3.76
CA THR A 23 5.87 7.56 2.75
C THR A 23 5.29 6.87 1.53
N ALA A 24 4.33 5.94 1.72
CA ALA A 24 3.59 5.33 0.61
C ALA A 24 2.81 6.39 -0.19
N ALA A 25 2.07 7.29 0.46
CA ALA A 25 1.35 8.37 -0.22
C ALA A 25 2.31 9.28 -1.00
N ALA A 26 3.43 9.68 -0.40
CA ALA A 26 4.46 10.49 -1.06
C ALA A 26 5.05 9.78 -2.29
N SER A 27 5.32 8.47 -2.18
CA SER A 27 5.79 7.67 -3.31
C SER A 27 4.77 7.61 -4.45
N GLY A 28 3.47 7.55 -4.13
CA GLY A 28 2.38 7.62 -5.10
C GLY A 28 2.33 8.96 -5.82
N VAL A 29 2.42 10.09 -5.09
CA VAL A 29 2.49 11.43 -5.70
C VAL A 29 3.69 11.54 -6.63
N ALA A 30 4.87 11.16 -6.16
CA ALA A 30 6.08 11.23 -6.96
C ALA A 30 5.95 10.37 -8.23
N ALA A 31 5.47 9.13 -8.11
CA ALA A 31 5.22 8.24 -9.26
C ALA A 31 4.27 8.85 -10.29
N VAL A 32 3.18 9.50 -9.84
CA VAL A 32 2.24 10.20 -10.71
C VAL A 32 2.93 11.34 -11.45
N ILE A 33 3.69 12.18 -10.75
CA ILE A 33 4.42 13.31 -11.35
C ILE A 33 5.44 12.79 -12.38
N LEU A 34 6.27 11.82 -12.01
CA LEU A 34 7.27 11.22 -12.90
C LEU A 34 6.62 10.60 -14.15
N SER A 35 5.47 9.92 -13.98
CA SER A 35 4.75 9.32 -15.11
C SER A 35 4.17 10.39 -16.05
N ILE A 36 3.62 11.48 -15.50
CA ILE A 36 3.12 12.61 -16.30
C ILE A 36 4.28 13.28 -17.06
N LEU A 37 5.41 13.54 -16.40
CA LEU A 37 6.59 14.11 -17.06
C LEU A 37 7.09 13.23 -18.20
N GLY A 38 7.15 11.90 -17.98
CA GLY A 38 7.50 10.95 -19.04
C GLY A 38 6.51 10.96 -20.20
N LEU A 39 5.20 11.08 -19.94
CA LEU A 39 4.17 11.14 -20.99
C LEU A 39 4.26 12.41 -21.84
N VAL A 40 4.65 13.53 -21.23
CA VAL A 40 4.91 14.81 -21.93
C VAL A 40 6.27 14.78 -22.66
N HIS A 41 6.91 13.61 -22.80
CA HIS A 41 8.19 13.40 -23.48
C HIS A 41 9.39 14.07 -22.79
N ILE A 42 9.28 14.41 -21.52
CA ILE A 42 10.41 14.94 -20.73
C ILE A 42 11.24 13.75 -20.23
N GLY A 43 12.33 13.46 -20.93
CA GLY A 43 13.28 12.38 -20.58
C GLY A 43 12.62 11.04 -20.21
N PRO A 44 11.77 10.43 -21.06
CA PRO A 44 10.95 9.28 -20.66
C PRO A 44 11.77 8.07 -20.20
N LEU A 45 12.96 7.90 -20.80
CA LEU A 45 13.94 6.87 -20.45
C LEU A 45 14.53 7.03 -19.04
N LEU A 46 14.48 8.25 -18.48
CA LEU A 46 14.92 8.52 -17.11
C LEU A 46 13.73 8.52 -16.14
N MET A 47 12.61 9.13 -16.52
CA MET A 47 11.44 9.26 -15.64
C MET A 47 10.82 7.90 -15.30
N THR A 48 10.71 6.99 -16.27
CA THR A 48 10.07 5.67 -16.07
C THR A 48 10.81 4.79 -15.05
N PRO A 49 12.14 4.57 -15.16
CA PRO A 49 12.85 3.78 -14.16
C PRO A 49 12.93 4.47 -12.79
N ILE A 50 13.02 5.80 -12.73
CA ILE A 50 12.95 6.52 -11.45
C ILE A 50 11.58 6.32 -10.80
N ALA A 51 10.48 6.37 -11.57
CA ALA A 51 9.14 6.06 -11.07
C ALA A 51 9.07 4.63 -10.50
N ALA A 52 9.65 3.64 -11.19
CA ALA A 52 9.71 2.27 -10.71
C ALA A 52 10.43 2.17 -9.35
N ILE A 53 11.60 2.80 -9.22
CA ILE A 53 12.38 2.82 -7.97
C ILE A 53 11.58 3.47 -6.84
N VAL A 54 10.94 4.60 -7.11
CA VAL A 54 10.14 5.34 -6.11
C VAL A 54 8.94 4.51 -5.65
N ILE A 55 8.23 3.86 -6.57
CA ILE A 55 7.11 2.96 -6.23
C ILE A 55 7.64 1.79 -5.38
N GLY A 56 8.74 1.16 -5.79
CA GLY A 56 9.32 0.05 -5.05
C GLY A 56 9.76 0.45 -3.64
N ALA A 57 10.37 1.63 -3.47
CA ALA A 57 10.74 2.17 -2.16
C ALA A 57 9.50 2.46 -1.29
N GLY A 58 8.41 2.92 -1.90
CA GLY A 58 7.11 3.06 -1.25
C GLY A 58 6.58 1.74 -0.71
N LEU A 59 6.59 0.69 -1.53
CA LEU A 59 6.15 -0.65 -1.14
C LEU A 59 6.99 -1.23 0.00
N LEU A 60 8.31 -1.03 -0.02
CA LEU A 60 9.19 -1.44 1.08
C LEU A 60 8.82 -0.74 2.38
N SER A 61 8.54 0.56 2.31
CA SER A 61 8.16 1.37 3.48
C SER A 61 6.84 0.92 4.10
N GLU A 62 5.87 0.50 3.28
CA GLU A 62 4.58 -0.04 3.75
C GLU A 62 4.73 -1.45 4.35
N SER A 63 5.53 -2.32 3.72
CA SER A 63 5.66 -3.75 4.07
C SER A 63 6.15 -4.03 5.50
N GLY A 64 6.97 -3.14 6.08
CA GLY A 64 7.50 -3.32 7.44
C GLY A 64 6.44 -3.22 8.55
N THR A 65 5.31 -2.57 8.27
CA THR A 65 4.26 -2.32 9.26
C THR A 65 3.30 -3.49 9.41
N LEU A 66 2.95 -4.18 8.31
CA LEU A 66 2.11 -5.38 8.34
C LEU A 66 2.80 -6.53 9.10
N ALA A 67 4.12 -6.68 8.95
CA ALA A 67 4.88 -7.74 9.63
C ALA A 67 4.77 -7.64 11.17
N ALA A 68 4.71 -6.42 11.72
CA ALA A 68 4.52 -6.18 13.15
C ALA A 68 3.12 -6.61 13.62
N GLU A 69 2.07 -6.29 12.85
CA GLU A 69 0.67 -6.64 13.16
C GLU A 69 0.42 -8.15 13.07
N TYR A 70 1.01 -8.83 12.06
CA TYR A 70 0.95 -10.29 11.94
C TYR A 70 1.61 -11.02 13.12
N SER A 71 2.74 -10.49 13.62
CA SER A 71 3.41 -11.07 14.80
C SER A 71 2.54 -11.01 16.06
N GLU A 72 1.73 -9.96 16.20
CA GLU A 72 0.84 -9.80 17.34
C GLU A 72 -0.35 -10.77 17.28
N ILE A 73 -0.99 -10.92 16.12
CA ILE A 73 -2.14 -11.83 15.94
C ILE A 73 -1.72 -13.31 16.10
N LEU A 74 -0.56 -13.67 15.56
CA LEU A 74 0.01 -15.02 15.72
C LEU A 74 0.41 -15.30 17.18
N SER A 75 0.89 -14.29 17.92
CA SER A 75 1.19 -14.44 19.34
C SER A 75 -0.07 -14.69 20.19
N LYS A 76 -1.23 -14.18 19.77
CA LYS A 76 -2.53 -14.39 20.43
C LYS A 76 -3.22 -15.70 20.02
N THR A 77 -2.86 -16.29 18.87
CA THR A 77 -3.52 -17.48 18.30
C THR A 77 -2.61 -18.73 18.34
N ARG A 78 -1.83 -18.91 19.41
CA ARG A 78 -0.97 -20.08 19.58
C ARG A 78 -1.74 -21.29 20.14
N ARG A 79 -2.75 -21.78 19.41
CA ARG A 79 -3.31 -23.12 19.65
C ARG A 79 -3.88 -23.73 18.36
N ASN A 80 -3.07 -24.59 17.75
CA ASN A 80 -3.44 -25.64 16.80
C ASN A 80 -4.28 -25.27 15.57
N ARG A 81 -3.60 -24.96 14.44
CA ARG A 81 -3.80 -25.71 13.20
C ARG A 81 -2.71 -25.43 12.18
N TRP A 82 -1.97 -26.48 11.86
CA TRP A 82 -1.07 -26.52 10.73
C TRP A 82 -1.89 -26.44 9.45
N ARG A 83 -1.66 -25.41 8.62
CA ARG A 83 -1.91 -25.51 7.18
C ARG A 83 -0.72 -24.90 6.47
N LYS A 84 0.06 -25.79 5.85
CA LYS A 84 1.12 -25.51 4.86
C LYS A 84 0.74 -24.35 3.95
N VAL A 85 1.22 -23.16 4.30
CA VAL A 85 1.66 -22.11 3.38
C VAL A 85 2.87 -21.52 4.07
N GLU A 86 3.98 -22.24 3.93
CA GLU A 86 5.29 -21.88 4.42
C GLU A 86 5.87 -20.78 3.50
N PHE A 87 5.22 -19.62 3.47
CA PHE A 87 5.87 -18.34 3.12
C PHE A 87 6.76 -17.95 4.33
N GLY A 88 7.76 -18.79 4.59
CA GLY A 88 8.47 -18.93 5.86
C GLY A 88 9.53 -17.87 6.18
N SER A 89 9.41 -16.64 5.67
CA SER A 89 10.32 -15.55 6.06
C SER A 89 9.64 -14.29 6.63
N GLY A 90 8.30 -14.27 6.73
CA GLY A 90 7.58 -13.05 7.11
C GLY A 90 7.66 -11.92 6.08
N ALA A 91 8.20 -12.19 4.89
CA ALA A 91 8.24 -11.24 3.78
C ALA A 91 6.87 -11.15 3.09
N SER A 92 6.31 -9.95 2.99
CA SER A 92 5.08 -9.72 2.22
C SER A 92 5.36 -9.72 0.70
N ALA A 93 4.31 -9.95 -0.10
CA ALA A 93 4.41 -9.82 -1.55
C ALA A 93 4.88 -8.42 -1.98
N GLU A 94 4.51 -7.38 -1.22
CA GLU A 94 4.98 -6.01 -1.46
C GLU A 94 6.49 -5.87 -1.24
N MET A 95 7.05 -6.57 -0.25
CA MET A 95 8.49 -6.53 0.01
C MET A 95 9.28 -7.15 -1.16
N LEU A 96 8.87 -8.33 -1.62
CA LEU A 96 9.52 -9.01 -2.74
C LEU A 96 9.38 -8.20 -4.04
N ALA A 97 8.17 -7.70 -4.32
CA ALA A 97 7.93 -6.84 -5.46
C ALA A 97 8.74 -5.54 -5.39
N GLY A 98 8.82 -4.92 -4.21
CA GLY A 98 9.60 -3.70 -3.99
C GLY A 98 11.08 -3.89 -4.33
N ILE A 99 11.72 -4.95 -3.80
CA ILE A 99 13.12 -5.26 -4.12
C ILE A 99 13.31 -5.53 -5.61
N ALA A 100 12.44 -6.37 -6.20
CA ALA A 100 12.52 -6.73 -7.61
C ALA A 100 12.40 -5.50 -8.51
N VAL A 101 11.39 -4.65 -8.27
CA VAL A 101 11.11 -3.45 -9.08
C VAL A 101 12.20 -2.40 -8.91
N ILE A 102 12.75 -2.21 -7.71
CA ILE A 102 13.92 -1.34 -7.51
C ILE A 102 15.10 -1.83 -8.34
N THR A 103 15.39 -3.14 -8.28
CA THR A 103 16.50 -3.73 -9.02
C THR A 103 16.30 -3.57 -10.53
N LEU A 104 15.10 -3.84 -11.05
CA LEU A 104 14.77 -3.65 -12.47
C LEU A 104 14.86 -2.17 -12.88
N GLY A 105 14.43 -1.24 -12.02
CA GLY A 105 14.57 0.20 -12.25
C GLY A 105 16.03 0.65 -12.31
N ILE A 106 16.87 0.16 -11.40
CA ILE A 106 18.32 0.45 -11.39
C ILE A 106 18.97 -0.12 -12.66
N LEU A 107 18.69 -1.38 -13.02
CA LEU A 107 19.23 -1.99 -14.24
C LEU A 107 18.79 -1.23 -15.50
N SER A 108 17.56 -0.71 -15.51
CA SER A 108 17.06 0.13 -16.58
C SER A 108 17.75 1.50 -16.65
N LEU A 109 18.14 2.10 -15.52
CA LEU A 109 18.96 3.32 -15.51
C LEU A 109 20.37 3.08 -16.05
N LEU A 110 20.91 1.87 -15.85
CA LEU A 110 22.17 1.43 -16.46
C LEU A 110 22.02 1.10 -17.96
N ASN A 111 20.86 1.39 -18.55
CA ASN A 111 20.54 1.20 -19.95
C ASN A 111 20.60 -0.28 -20.41
N LEU A 112 20.38 -1.23 -19.49
CA LEU A 112 20.34 -2.66 -19.80
C LEU A 112 18.98 -3.05 -20.39
N GLN A 113 18.79 -2.90 -21.69
CA GLN A 113 17.49 -3.17 -22.35
C GLN A 113 16.26 -2.59 -21.60
N PRO A 114 16.17 -1.26 -21.41
CA PRO A 114 15.07 -0.62 -20.69
C PRO A 114 13.68 -0.99 -21.23
N LEU A 115 13.61 -1.21 -22.54
CA LEU A 115 12.39 -1.60 -23.27
C LEU A 115 11.80 -2.94 -22.81
N VAL A 116 12.58 -3.79 -22.13
CA VAL A 116 12.12 -5.08 -21.58
C VAL A 116 11.98 -5.00 -20.06
N LEU A 117 12.95 -4.40 -19.37
CA LEU A 117 12.95 -4.30 -17.90
C LEU A 117 11.78 -3.49 -17.34
N LEU A 118 11.42 -2.38 -18.00
CA LEU A 118 10.35 -1.49 -17.52
C LEU A 118 8.97 -2.15 -17.62
N PRO A 119 8.57 -2.79 -18.75
CA PRO A 119 7.36 -3.60 -18.79
C PRO A 119 7.31 -4.72 -17.75
N VAL A 120 8.42 -5.45 -17.56
CA VAL A 120 8.50 -6.50 -16.52
C VAL A 120 8.29 -5.91 -15.12
N SER A 121 8.80 -4.71 -14.86
CA SER A 121 8.57 -4.00 -13.60
C SER A 121 7.09 -3.70 -13.39
N VAL A 122 6.40 -3.21 -14.42
CA VAL A 122 4.96 -2.93 -14.37
C VAL A 122 4.16 -4.21 -14.12
N ILE A 123 4.49 -5.32 -14.79
CA ILE A 123 3.82 -6.62 -14.57
C ILE A 123 4.00 -7.08 -13.12
N THR A 124 5.22 -6.95 -12.59
CA THR A 124 5.55 -7.30 -11.21
C THR A 124 4.74 -6.46 -10.21
N LEU A 125 4.61 -5.16 -10.46
CA LEU A 125 3.76 -4.27 -9.66
C LEU A 125 2.28 -4.64 -9.75
N GLY A 126 1.78 -4.94 -10.96
CA GLY A 126 0.39 -5.38 -11.15
C GLY A 126 0.09 -6.68 -10.41
N ALA A 127 0.99 -7.66 -10.50
CA ALA A 127 0.88 -8.92 -9.75
C ALA A 127 0.91 -8.68 -8.23
N CYS A 128 1.76 -7.78 -7.76
CA CYS A 128 1.81 -7.36 -6.36
C CYS A 128 0.47 -6.79 -5.87
N LEU A 129 -0.17 -5.92 -6.65
CA LEU A 129 -1.48 -5.36 -6.30
C LEU A 129 -2.56 -6.43 -6.18
N LEU A 130 -2.57 -7.40 -7.09
CA LEU A 130 -3.52 -8.53 -7.04
C LEU A 130 -3.30 -9.40 -5.80
N LEU A 131 -2.04 -9.73 -5.49
CA LEU A 131 -1.69 -10.55 -4.32
C LEU A 131 -2.00 -9.83 -3.00
N SER A 132 -1.66 -8.53 -2.90
CA SER A 132 -1.93 -7.72 -1.71
C SER A 132 -3.44 -7.61 -1.44
N THR A 133 -4.25 -7.49 -2.50
CA THR A 133 -5.71 -7.43 -2.36
C THR A 133 -6.29 -8.73 -1.81
N GLY A 134 -5.80 -9.89 -2.27
CA GLY A 134 -6.19 -11.21 -1.74
C GLY A 134 -5.82 -11.39 -0.27
N ALA A 135 -4.62 -10.95 0.14
CA ALA A 135 -4.18 -11.01 1.52
C ALA A 135 -5.02 -10.13 2.45
N LYS A 136 -5.33 -8.89 2.03
CA LYS A 136 -6.18 -7.96 2.79
C LYS A 136 -7.62 -8.46 2.92
N ALA A 137 -8.17 -9.09 1.87
CA ALA A 137 -9.50 -9.72 1.92
C ALA A 137 -9.57 -10.89 2.92
N LEU A 138 -8.53 -11.73 2.96
CA LEU A 138 -8.44 -12.83 3.92
C LEU A 138 -8.38 -12.33 5.37
N LEU A 139 -7.57 -11.31 5.66
CA LEU A 139 -7.50 -10.69 6.98
C LEU A 139 -8.84 -10.12 7.42
N ASN A 140 -9.55 -9.44 6.52
CA ASN A 140 -10.87 -8.90 6.82
C ASN A 140 -11.89 -10.00 7.17
N SER A 141 -11.81 -11.16 6.51
CA SER A 141 -12.67 -12.30 6.83
C SER A 141 -12.38 -12.92 8.21
N MET A 142 -11.11 -12.96 8.64
CA MET A 142 -10.73 -13.46 9.97
C MET A 142 -11.07 -12.46 11.09
N ARG A 143 -11.06 -11.16 10.81
CA ARG A 143 -11.42 -10.11 11.79
C ARG A 143 -12.91 -10.10 12.12
N LEU A 144 -13.77 -10.56 11.20
CA LEU A 144 -15.22 -10.72 11.40
C LEU A 144 -15.57 -11.91 12.31
N GLU A 145 -14.62 -12.80 12.61
CA GLU A 145 -14.83 -13.99 13.46
C GLU A 145 -14.53 -13.75 14.95
N ILE A 146 -14.13 -12.53 15.34
CA ILE A 146 -14.02 -12.13 16.74
C ILE A 146 -15.37 -11.55 17.18
N PRO A 147 -16.12 -12.18 18.11
CA PRO A 147 -17.44 -11.73 18.49
C PRO A 147 -17.34 -10.50 19.42
N GLU A 148 -17.18 -9.32 18.85
CA GLU A 148 -17.50 -8.08 19.54
C GLU A 148 -19.00 -7.84 19.45
N ASN A 149 -19.71 -8.35 20.46
CA ASN A 149 -21.01 -7.85 20.88
C ASN A 149 -20.93 -6.31 20.92
N HIS A 150 -21.52 -5.61 19.96
CA HIS A 150 -22.31 -4.37 20.11
C HIS A 150 -23.05 -4.08 18.79
N ARG A 151 -24.24 -4.68 18.68
CA ARG A 151 -25.33 -4.30 17.77
C ARG A 151 -25.51 -2.77 17.75
N ARG A 152 -25.49 -2.17 16.54
CA ARG A 152 -26.19 -0.94 16.07
C ARG A 152 -25.37 0.02 15.18
N ALA A 153 -24.15 -0.33 14.76
CA ALA A 153 -23.41 0.41 13.72
C ALA A 153 -23.31 -0.33 12.37
N GLU A 154 -24.07 -1.41 12.20
CA GLU A 154 -23.84 -2.47 11.18
C GLU A 154 -24.66 -2.33 9.89
N MET A 155 -25.29 -1.17 9.62
CA MET A 155 -26.11 -1.02 8.41
C MET A 155 -25.81 0.23 7.56
N VAL A 156 -24.87 1.09 7.97
CA VAL A 156 -24.52 2.32 7.21
C VAL A 156 -23.09 2.29 6.64
N ALA A 157 -22.27 1.30 6.98
CA ALA A 157 -20.87 1.22 6.53
C ALA A 157 -20.61 0.25 5.35
N HIS A 158 -21.63 -0.48 4.87
CA HIS A 158 -21.44 -1.61 3.95
C HIS A 158 -21.47 -1.28 2.45
N THR A 159 -21.90 -0.09 2.04
CA THR A 159 -22.05 0.27 0.63
C THR A 159 -20.83 0.97 0.02
N THR A 160 -19.96 1.56 0.84
CA THR A 160 -18.79 2.32 0.33
C THR A 160 -17.46 1.55 0.40
N LEU A 161 -17.32 0.58 1.31
CA LEU A 161 -16.06 -0.16 1.51
C LEU A 161 -15.86 -1.36 0.57
N ARG A 162 -16.95 -1.95 0.04
CA ARG A 162 -16.85 -3.06 -0.92
C ARG A 162 -16.43 -2.61 -2.32
N GLY A 163 -16.63 -1.34 -2.69
CA GLY A 163 -16.24 -0.79 -4.00
C GLY A 163 -14.73 -0.61 -4.19
N ALA A 164 -14.00 -0.28 -3.13
CA ALA A 164 -12.57 0.05 -3.22
C ALA A 164 -11.67 -1.17 -3.54
N ILE A 165 -12.06 -2.37 -3.11
CA ILE A 165 -11.30 -3.62 -3.34
C ILE A 165 -11.27 -3.96 -4.85
N TRP A 166 -12.36 -3.72 -5.57
CA TRP A 166 -12.44 -4.00 -7.01
C TRP A 166 -11.58 -3.06 -7.84
N VAL A 167 -11.48 -1.79 -7.44
CA VAL A 167 -10.65 -0.80 -8.15
C VAL A 167 -9.20 -1.25 -8.17
N GLN A 168 -8.66 -1.72 -7.04
CA GLN A 168 -7.27 -2.15 -6.95
C GLN A 168 -7.00 -3.42 -7.78
N VAL A 169 -7.97 -4.34 -7.85
CA VAL A 169 -7.92 -5.51 -8.75
C VAL A 169 -7.89 -5.08 -10.22
N ILE A 170 -8.77 -4.15 -10.60
CA ILE A 170 -8.85 -3.65 -11.98
C ILE A 170 -7.55 -2.92 -12.37
N VAL A 171 -7.00 -2.09 -11.48
CA VAL A 171 -5.71 -1.42 -11.71
C VAL A 171 -4.58 -2.44 -11.85
N GLY A 172 -4.52 -3.45 -10.98
CA GLY A 172 -3.52 -4.52 -11.06
C GLY A 172 -3.61 -5.31 -12.37
N LEU A 173 -4.81 -5.68 -12.80
CA LEU A 173 -5.04 -6.38 -14.05
C LEU A 173 -4.71 -5.50 -15.27
N ALA A 174 -5.14 -4.24 -15.27
CA ALA A 174 -4.83 -3.29 -16.33
C ALA A 174 -3.32 -3.07 -16.46
N ALA A 175 -2.59 -2.98 -15.34
CA ALA A 175 -1.14 -2.88 -15.35
C ALA A 175 -0.47 -4.12 -15.97
N ILE A 176 -0.94 -5.33 -15.64
CA ILE A 176 -0.42 -6.56 -16.26
C ILE A 176 -0.67 -6.55 -17.77
N VAL A 177 -1.88 -6.22 -18.21
CA VAL A 177 -2.24 -6.16 -19.63
C VAL A 177 -1.37 -5.13 -20.37
N LEU A 178 -1.23 -3.91 -19.84
CA LEU A 178 -0.39 -2.86 -20.43
C LEU A 178 1.09 -3.28 -20.47
N GLY A 179 1.58 -3.95 -19.44
CA GLY A 179 2.93 -4.49 -19.40
C GLY A 179 3.17 -5.57 -20.46
N ILE A 180 2.21 -6.49 -20.64
CA ILE A 180 2.30 -7.53 -21.68
C ILE A 180 2.29 -6.91 -23.08
N LEU A 181 1.40 -5.95 -23.33
CA LEU A 181 1.34 -5.23 -24.61
C LEU A 181 2.64 -4.45 -24.89
N ALA A 182 3.22 -3.83 -23.87
CA ALA A 182 4.51 -3.16 -23.98
C ALA A 182 5.65 -4.14 -24.30
N LEU A 183 5.67 -5.34 -23.70
CA LEU A 183 6.61 -6.41 -24.04
C LEU A 183 6.44 -6.92 -25.48
N ALA A 184 5.21 -6.93 -25.99
CA ALA A 184 4.92 -7.28 -27.37
C ALA A 184 5.40 -6.21 -28.38
N GLY A 185 5.96 -5.09 -27.91
CA GLY A 185 6.52 -4.03 -28.76
C GLY A 185 5.53 -2.92 -29.13
N TRP A 186 4.32 -2.93 -28.57
CA TRP A 186 3.31 -1.91 -28.86
C TRP A 186 3.60 -0.65 -28.05
N VAL A 187 4.27 0.32 -28.68
CA VAL A 187 4.64 1.63 -28.10
C VAL A 187 5.05 1.52 -26.61
N PRO A 188 6.12 0.76 -26.31
CA PRO A 188 6.37 0.22 -24.96
C PRO A 188 6.47 1.30 -23.88
N LEU A 189 7.01 2.46 -24.26
CA LEU A 189 7.26 3.58 -23.38
C LEU A 189 5.97 4.25 -22.89
N ILE A 190 5.01 4.48 -23.80
CA ILE A 190 3.74 5.11 -23.43
C ILE A 190 2.91 4.16 -22.56
N LEU A 191 2.83 2.87 -22.94
CA LEU A 191 2.05 1.89 -22.19
C LEU A 191 2.59 1.68 -20.78
N THR A 192 3.92 1.63 -20.61
CA THR A 192 4.55 1.52 -19.29
C THR A 192 4.30 2.75 -18.43
N LEU A 193 4.41 3.96 -18.98
CA LEU A 193 4.12 5.21 -18.27
C LEU A 193 2.65 5.32 -17.85
N VAL A 194 1.70 4.95 -18.72
CA VAL A 194 0.27 4.92 -18.37
C VAL A 194 0.00 3.92 -17.26
N ALA A 195 0.64 2.74 -17.29
CA ALA A 195 0.50 1.76 -16.23
C ALA A 195 1.09 2.25 -14.89
N MET A 196 2.27 2.86 -14.92
CA MET A 196 2.90 3.46 -13.74
C MET A 196 2.06 4.61 -13.16
N LEU A 197 1.42 5.41 -14.01
CA LEU A 197 0.49 6.46 -13.60
C LEU A 197 -0.72 5.87 -12.84
N ALA A 198 -1.33 4.82 -13.41
CA ALA A 198 -2.48 4.16 -12.79
C ALA A 198 -2.11 3.49 -11.45
N ILE A 199 -0.97 2.80 -11.39
CA ILE A 199 -0.45 2.20 -10.15
C ILE A 199 -0.15 3.28 -9.11
N GLY A 200 0.57 4.34 -9.50
CA GLY A 200 0.93 5.46 -8.62
C GLY A 200 -0.30 6.16 -8.06
N ALA A 201 -1.33 6.40 -8.89
CA ALA A 201 -2.60 6.96 -8.45
C ALA A 201 -3.33 6.04 -7.46
N SER A 202 -3.32 4.73 -7.68
CA SER A 202 -3.90 3.76 -6.75
C SER A 202 -3.19 3.74 -5.40
N ILE A 203 -1.85 3.79 -5.40
CA ILE A 203 -1.04 3.84 -4.17
C ILE A 203 -1.31 5.15 -3.42
N LEU A 204 -1.34 6.28 -4.14
CA LEU A 204 -1.67 7.59 -3.58
C LEU A 204 -3.04 7.57 -2.90
N LEU A 205 -4.06 7.08 -3.60
CA LEU A 205 -5.43 7.04 -3.06
C LEU A 205 -5.52 6.18 -1.81
N THR A 206 -4.82 5.04 -1.80
CA THR A 206 -4.78 4.12 -0.65
C THR A 206 -4.06 4.77 0.54
N GLY A 207 -2.88 5.36 0.31
CA GLY A 207 -2.11 6.05 1.35
C GLY A 207 -2.86 7.28 1.92
N ALA A 208 -3.54 8.04 1.06
CA ALA A 208 -4.38 9.16 1.48
C ALA A 208 -5.58 8.71 2.32
N ALA A 209 -6.24 7.61 1.93
CA ALA A 209 -7.37 7.06 2.69
C ALA A 209 -6.95 6.57 4.09
N VAL A 210 -5.81 5.90 4.20
CA VAL A 210 -5.26 5.48 5.50
C VAL A 210 -4.90 6.70 6.36
N SER A 211 -4.22 7.68 5.78
CA SER A 211 -3.82 8.92 6.47
C SER A 211 -5.03 9.70 7.00
N ALA A 212 -6.10 9.80 6.21
CA ALA A 212 -7.35 10.49 6.60
C ALA A 212 -8.04 9.80 7.78
N ARG A 213 -8.11 8.46 7.79
CA ARG A 213 -8.69 7.70 8.90
C ARG A 213 -7.92 7.92 10.20
N MET A 214 -6.60 7.97 10.13
CA MET A 214 -5.75 8.21 11.31
C MET A 214 -5.90 9.63 11.85
N LEU A 215 -5.97 10.64 10.97
CA LEU A 215 -6.24 12.02 11.39
C LEU A 215 -7.59 12.13 12.11
N SER A 216 -8.62 11.46 11.59
CA SER A 216 -9.95 11.42 12.20
C SER A 216 -9.97 10.71 13.56
N ALA A 217 -9.13 9.70 13.76
CA ALA A 217 -9.01 9.01 15.05
C ALA A 217 -8.31 9.90 16.10
N TYR A 218 -7.30 10.68 15.68
CA TYR A 218 -6.62 11.63 16.55
C TYR A 218 -7.55 12.75 17.04
N THR A 219 -8.35 13.34 16.14
CA THR A 219 -9.30 14.40 16.51
C THR A 219 -10.44 13.91 17.40
N ALA A 220 -10.84 12.64 17.27
CA ALA A 220 -11.85 12.03 18.14
C ALA A 220 -11.36 11.82 19.59
N HIS A 221 -10.05 11.76 19.84
CA HIS A 221 -9.47 11.62 21.18
C HIS A 221 -9.18 12.96 21.89
N THR A 222 -9.29 14.10 21.20
CA THR A 222 -9.24 15.42 21.83
C THR A 222 -10.65 15.89 22.18
N PRO A 223 -11.08 15.87 23.46
CA PRO A 223 -12.39 16.38 23.83
C PRO A 223 -12.49 17.88 23.49
N PRO A 224 -13.66 18.37 23.05
CA PRO A 224 -13.85 19.77 22.75
C PRO A 224 -13.58 20.59 24.02
N LYS A 225 -12.70 21.60 23.91
CA LYS A 225 -12.53 22.60 24.98
C LYS A 225 -13.84 23.36 25.12
N GLY A 226 -14.68 22.89 26.03
CA GLY A 226 -15.90 23.57 26.46
C GLY A 226 -15.54 24.99 26.91
N ILE A 227 -16.11 25.96 26.21
CA ILE A 227 -16.01 27.37 26.53
C ILE A 227 -16.73 27.58 27.86
N SER A 228 -15.96 27.68 28.94
CA SER A 228 -16.42 28.14 30.25
C SER A 228 -16.76 29.63 30.16
N HIS A 229 -17.92 29.96 29.59
CA HIS A 229 -18.48 31.30 29.72
C HIS A 229 -19.25 31.41 31.04
N ARG A 230 -18.50 31.87 32.02
CA ARG A 230 -18.91 32.70 33.16
C ARG A 230 -20.24 33.43 32.90
N SER A 231 -21.25 33.16 33.73
CA SER A 231 -22.27 34.16 34.09
C SER A 231 -22.70 33.92 35.54
N SER A 232 -22.10 34.74 36.40
CA SER A 232 -22.62 35.11 37.71
C SER A 232 -24.01 35.72 37.59
N ILE A 233 -24.99 35.15 38.30
CA ILE A 233 -26.04 35.89 39.02
C ILE A 233 -26.24 35.15 40.33
#